data_AF-A0A5K0WJX9-F1
#
_entry.id   AF-A0A5K0WJX9-F1
#
_cell.length_a   1.000
_cell.length_b   1.000
_cell.length_c   1.000
_cell.angle_alpha   90.00
_cell.angle_beta   90.00
_cell.angle_gamma   90.00
#
_symmetry.space_group_name_H-M   'P 1'
#
loop_
_entity.id
_entity.type
_entity.pdbx_description
1 polymer ?
#
loop_
_entity_poly.entity_id
_entity_poly.type
_entity_poly.pdbx_seq_one_letter_code
_entity_poly.pdbx_strand_id
1 'polypeptide(L)' 'KIEEIKSNNPLYKVKNGENALTFYTNYYHPIPLVLRGYGAGNEVTASGVFSDLLRIIL' A
#
# COMPACT_ATOMS: atom_id res chain seq x y z
N LYS A 1 11.12 7.00 -12.30
CA LYS A 1 12.24 6.14 -12.75
C LYS A 1 11.71 4.71 -12.78
N ILE A 2 12.07 3.92 -13.79
CA ILE A 2 11.65 2.51 -13.89
C ILE A 2 12.79 1.65 -13.36
N GLU A 3 12.48 0.66 -12.54
CA GLU A 3 13.45 -0.27 -11.94
C GLU A 3 12.95 -1.71 -12.07
N GLU A 4 13.84 -2.62 -12.47
CA GLU A 4 13.55 -4.05 -12.54
C GLU A 4 13.63 -4.66 -11.13
N ILE A 5 12.66 -5.51 -10.79
CA ILE A 5 12.58 -6.15 -9.48
C ILE A 5 12.68 -7.67 -9.60
N LYS A 6 13.50 -8.28 -8.75
CA LYS A 6 13.65 -9.74 -8.65
C LYS A 6 12.45 -10.37 -7.93
N SER A 7 12.29 -11.69 -8.09
CA SER A 7 11.20 -12.47 -7.48
C SER A 7 11.16 -12.44 -5.94
N ASN A 8 12.28 -12.12 -5.30
CA ASN A 8 12.39 -11.97 -3.85
C ASN A 8 12.00 -10.57 -3.35
N ASN A 9 11.78 -9.59 -4.24
CA ASN A 9 11.38 -8.25 -3.85
C ASN A 9 9.92 -8.27 -3.34
N PRO A 10 9.60 -7.60 -2.22
CA PRO A 10 8.24 -7.54 -1.69
C PRO A 10 7.19 -7.04 -2.69
N LEU A 11 7.57 -6.18 -3.64
CA LEU A 11 6.70 -5.63 -4.68
C LEU A 11 6.51 -6.57 -5.88
N TYR A 12 7.26 -7.67 -5.98
CA TYR A 12 7.18 -8.59 -7.13
C TYR A 12 5.80 -9.25 -7.28
N LYS A 13 5.09 -9.41 -6.15
CA LYS A 13 3.77 -10.06 -6.12
C LYS A 13 2.60 -9.10 -6.38
N VAL A 14 2.86 -7.80 -6.59
CA VAL A 14 1.82 -6.81 -6.90
C VAL A 14 1.24 -7.13 -8.28
N LYS A 15 -0.08 -7.19 -8.41
CA LYS A 15 -0.74 -7.59 -9.65
C LYS A 15 -1.72 -6.53 -10.11
N ASN A 16 -1.88 -6.42 -11.43
CA ASN A 16 -2.95 -5.62 -12.05
C ASN A 16 -2.91 -4.14 -11.56
N GLY A 17 -4.06 -3.49 -11.45
CA GLY A 17 -4.21 -2.11 -10.97
C GLY A 17 -4.06 -1.92 -9.46
N GLU A 18 -3.30 -2.77 -8.77
CA GLU A 18 -2.97 -2.58 -7.37
C GLU A 18 -1.85 -1.54 -7.20
N ASN A 19 -2.00 -0.69 -6.20
CA ASN A 19 -0.91 0.12 -5.67
C ASN A 19 -0.28 -0.62 -4.48
N ALA A 20 1.03 -0.46 -4.29
CA ALA A 20 1.71 -1.06 -3.15
C ALA A 20 2.87 -0.21 -2.64
N LEU A 21 3.04 -0.20 -1.32
CA LEU A 21 4.14 0.43 -0.60
C LEU A 21 4.78 -0.60 0.33
N THR A 22 6.11 -0.55 0.43
CA THR A 22 6.86 -1.40 1.37
C THR A 22 7.57 -0.50 2.37
N PHE A 23 7.29 -0.69 3.65
CA PHE A 23 7.89 0.04 4.76
C PHE A 23 8.98 -0.80 5.43
N TYR A 24 10.18 -0.24 5.47
CA TYR A 24 11.32 -0.77 6.21
C TYR A 24 11.45 0.04 7.49
N THR A 25 11.33 -0.63 8.64
CA THR A 25 11.44 0.02 9.95
C THR A 25 12.20 -0.88 10.91
N ASN A 26 12.68 -0.33 12.02
CA ASN A 26 13.37 -1.11 13.06
C ASN A 26 12.49 -2.22 13.66
N TYR A 27 11.16 -2.03 13.69
CA TYR A 27 10.22 -2.99 14.26
C TYR A 27 9.80 -4.07 13.27
N TYR A 28 9.85 -3.79 11.97
CA TYR A 28 9.51 -4.73 10.90
C TYR A 28 10.77 -5.26 10.23
N HIS A 29 11.51 -6.07 10.98
CA HIS A 29 12.72 -6.76 10.55
C HIS A 29 12.68 -8.24 10.98
N PRO A 30 13.06 -9.21 10.11
CA PRO A 30 13.61 -9.02 8.75
C PRO A 30 12.53 -8.85 7.67
N ILE A 31 11.25 -9.01 8.01
CA ILE A 31 10.13 -8.96 7.05
C ILE A 31 9.54 -7.55 7.07
N PRO A 32 9.58 -6.80 5.95
CA PRO A 32 9.04 -5.45 5.88
C PRO A 32 7.52 -5.47 5.87
N LEU A 33 6.91 -4.37 6.29
CA LEU A 33 5.46 -4.19 6.19
C LEU A 33 5.09 -3.81 4.75
N VAL A 34 4.28 -4.63 4.09
CA VAL A 34 3.80 -4.38 2.73
C VAL A 34 2.34 -3.97 2.78
N LEU A 35 2.06 -2.72 2.40
CA LEU A 35 0.70 -2.23 2.18
C LEU A 35 0.36 -2.35 0.70
N ARG A 36 -0.76 -3.00 0.37
CA ARG A 36 -1.17 -3.20 -1.02
C ARG A 36 -2.69 -3.21 -1.16
N GLY A 37 -3.17 -2.87 -2.35
CA GLY A 37 -4.58 -3.01 -2.73
C GLY A 37 -4.94 -2.10 -3.90
N TYR A 38 -6.20 -2.14 -4.33
CA TYR A 38 -6.72 -1.23 -5.33
C TYR A 38 -6.73 0.20 -4.78
N GLY A 39 -5.84 1.04 -5.29
CA GLY A 39 -5.70 2.43 -4.85
C GLY A 39 -6.49 3.43 -5.69
N ALA A 40 -7.36 2.96 -6.58
CA ALA A 40 -8.16 3.80 -7.47
C ALA A 40 -9.56 3.23 -7.66
N GLY A 41 -10.54 4.12 -7.82
CA GLY A 41 -11.96 3.81 -7.93
C GLY A 41 -12.81 4.74 -7.06
N ASN A 42 -14.02 5.05 -7.51
CA ASN A 42 -14.88 6.04 -6.84
C ASN A 42 -15.17 5.66 -5.38
N GLU A 43 -15.54 4.39 -5.14
CA GLU A 43 -15.87 3.90 -3.80
C GLU A 43 -14.66 3.85 -2.87
N VAL A 44 -13.51 3.36 -3.34
CA VAL A 44 -12.28 3.29 -2.52
C VAL A 44 -11.72 4.67 -2.19
N THR A 45 -11.84 5.62 -3.12
CA THR A 45 -11.40 7.01 -2.90
C THR A 45 -12.33 7.72 -1.91
N ALA A 46 -13.65 7.57 -2.07
CA ALA A 46 -14.63 8.14 -1.14
C ALA A 46 -14.49 7.56 0.27
N SER A 47 -14.22 6.25 0.38
CA SER A 47 -13.98 5.59 1.67
C SER A 47 -12.77 6.17 2.40
N GLY A 48 -11.69 6.51 1.67
CA GLY A 48 -10.52 7.18 2.23
C GLY A 48 -10.88 8.53 2.86
N VAL A 49 -11.59 9.38 2.12
CA VAL A 49 -12.06 10.68 2.63
C VAL A 49 -13.02 10.52 3.82
N PHE A 50 -13.92 9.54 3.77
CA PHE A 50 -14.82 9.27 4.89
C PHE A 50 -14.07 8.80 6.14
N SER A 51 -13.04 7.96 5.99
CA SER A 51 -12.18 7.57 7.10
C SER A 51 -11.47 8.78 7.74
N ASP A 52 -11.04 9.75 6.93
CA ASP A 52 -10.45 10.99 7.45
C ASP A 52 -11.47 11.83 8.22
N LEU A 53 -12.73 11.88 7.75
CA LEU A 53 -13.81 12.53 8.49
C LEU A 53 -14.05 11.86 9.85
N LEU A 54 -14.12 10.53 9.89
CA LEU A 54 -14.27 9.77 11.14
C LEU A 54 -13.12 10.07 12.12
N ARG A 55 -11.89 10.18 11.62
CA ARG A 55 -10.71 10.49 12.43
C ARG A 55 -10.73 11.89 13.05
N ILE A 56 -11.45 12.85 12.45
CA ILE A 56 -11.57 14.21 13.01
C ILE A 56 -12.58 14.24 14.16
N ILE A 57 -13.64 13.42 14.07
CA ILE A 57 -14.77 13.46 15.02
C ILE A 57 -14.64 12.46 16.17
N LEU A 58 -13.75 11.46 16.06
CA LEU A 58 -13.44 10.45 17.07
C LEU A 58 -12.11 10.75 17.76
#